data_AF-A0A970CT46-F1
#
_entry.id   AF-A0A970CT46-F1
#
_cell.length_a   1.000
_cell.length_b   1.000
_cell.length_c   1.000
_cell.angle_alpha   90.00
_cell.angle_beta   90.00
_cell.angle_gamma   90.00
#
_symmetry.space_group_name_H-M   'P 1'
#
loop_
_entity.id
_entity.type
_entity.pdbx_description
1 polymer ?
#
loop_
_entity_poly.entity_id
_entity_poly.type
_entity_poly.pdbx_seq_one_letter_code
_entity_poly.pdbx_strand_id
1 'polypeptide(L)'
;MINNSDMNHTEEKAENERKIKRELHDCDARNRTKNFIIAILLATTIFGAYQYNRATMLRRQLDNAYNRAFHELVGYVQNVELMLMKARMTSSNQLTAETLNDVWREASAASGTLAQLPISTGVISNTEKFLTQVSDLSKTIAKQNTLGMEINEEQAKTLASLHKFSVSLENSLSEMHQDLINGNLKWENVAKEEAEE
;
A
#
# COMPACT_ATOMS: atom_id res chain seq x y z
N MET A 1 8.33 -77.10 55.28
CA MET A 1 8.38 -77.18 53.81
C MET A 1 7.32 -76.23 53.28
N ILE A 2 7.73 -75.06 52.76
CA ILE A 2 6.79 -74.12 52.13
C ILE A 2 6.42 -74.73 50.77
N ASN A 3 5.12 -74.85 50.51
CA ASN A 3 4.54 -75.62 49.40
C ASN A 3 4.81 -74.93 48.06
N ASN A 4 5.29 -75.67 47.06
CA ASN A 4 5.67 -75.15 45.73
C ASN A 4 4.48 -74.51 44.98
N SER A 5 3.25 -74.89 45.36
CA SER A 5 2.01 -74.36 44.78
C SER A 5 1.67 -72.94 45.22
N ASP A 6 1.98 -72.55 46.46
CA ASP A 6 1.69 -71.21 46.99
C ASP A 6 2.70 -70.17 46.48
N MET A 7 3.94 -70.61 46.21
CA MET A 7 5.01 -69.77 45.66
C MET A 7 4.72 -69.39 44.21
N ASN A 8 4.31 -70.35 43.37
CA ASN A 8 3.91 -70.09 41.98
C ASN A 8 2.72 -69.13 41.88
N HIS A 9 1.71 -69.29 42.75
CA HIS A 9 0.52 -68.43 42.71
C HIS A 9 0.82 -66.99 43.14
N THR A 10 1.83 -66.80 44.00
CA THR A 10 2.29 -65.47 44.45
C THR A 10 3.13 -64.77 43.38
N GLU A 11 3.96 -65.51 42.64
CA GLU A 11 4.73 -64.98 41.51
C GLU A 11 3.83 -64.56 40.34
N GLU A 12 2.85 -65.39 39.97
CA GLU A 12 1.90 -65.10 38.91
C GLU A 12 1.08 -63.83 39.20
N LYS A 13 0.66 -63.65 40.46
CA LYS A 13 -0.04 -62.44 40.90
C LYS A 13 0.84 -61.19 40.83
N ALA A 14 2.11 -61.30 41.25
CA ALA A 14 3.06 -60.21 41.18
C ALA A 14 3.41 -59.83 39.72
N GLU A 15 3.48 -60.80 38.82
CA GLU A 15 3.69 -60.56 37.39
C GLU A 15 2.47 -59.87 36.75
N ASN A 16 1.27 -60.30 37.09
CA ASN A 16 0.04 -59.70 36.57
C ASN A 16 -0.14 -58.25 37.05
N GLU A 17 0.16 -57.95 38.33
CA GLU A 17 0.16 -56.58 38.86
C GLU A 17 1.22 -55.69 38.19
N ARG A 18 2.41 -56.24 37.90
CA ARG A 18 3.45 -55.52 37.15
C ARG A 18 3.01 -55.23 35.72
N LYS A 19 2.34 -56.17 35.06
CA LYS A 19 1.81 -56.01 33.70
C LYS A 19 0.73 -54.93 33.65
N ILE A 20 -0.22 -54.97 34.59
CA ILE A 20 -1.27 -53.94 34.73
C ILE A 20 -0.65 -52.56 34.99
N LYS A 21 0.35 -52.44 35.87
CA LYS A 21 1.04 -51.16 36.12
C LYS A 21 1.75 -50.61 34.88
N ARG A 22 2.37 -51.46 34.05
CA ARG A 22 2.99 -51.05 32.78
C ARG A 22 1.94 -50.55 31.79
N GLU A 23 0.85 -51.31 31.60
CA GLU A 23 -0.23 -50.91 30.69
C GLU A 23 -0.93 -49.62 31.13
N LEU A 24 -1.10 -49.41 32.44
CA LEU A 24 -1.66 -48.16 32.99
C LEU A 24 -0.73 -46.97 32.72
N HIS A 25 0.58 -47.14 32.96
CA HIS A 25 1.59 -46.11 32.73
C HIS A 25 1.68 -45.71 31.25
N ASP A 26 1.61 -46.70 30.34
CA ASP A 26 1.64 -46.46 28.90
C ASP A 26 0.36 -45.76 28.40
N CYS A 27 -0.80 -46.05 29.00
CA CYS A 27 -2.05 -45.35 28.70
C CYS A 27 -2.01 -43.88 29.13
N ASP A 28 -1.49 -43.60 30.34
CA ASP A 28 -1.35 -42.23 30.87
C ASP A 28 -0.29 -41.42 30.10
N ALA A 29 0.86 -42.02 29.78
CA ALA A 29 1.86 -41.42 28.92
C ALA A 29 1.30 -41.07 27.53
N ARG A 30 0.53 -41.98 26.91
CA ARG A 30 -0.11 -41.74 25.61
C ARG A 30 -1.14 -40.61 25.65
N ASN A 31 -1.93 -40.51 26.73
CA ASN A 31 -2.89 -39.41 26.89
C ASN A 31 -2.20 -38.06 27.13
N ARG A 32 -1.10 -38.02 27.89
CA ARG A 32 -0.27 -36.82 28.06
C ARG A 32 0.32 -36.33 26.74
N THR A 33 0.88 -37.23 25.93
CA THR A 33 1.40 -36.88 24.60
C THR A 33 0.30 -36.37 23.66
N LYS A 34 -0.88 -36.99 23.66
CA LYS A 34 -2.04 -36.51 22.88
C LYS A 34 -2.47 -35.10 23.32
N ASN A 35 -2.60 -34.86 24.62
CA ASN A 35 -2.96 -33.55 25.16
C ASN A 35 -1.91 -32.48 24.82
N PHE A 36 -0.62 -32.84 24.84
CA PHE A 36 0.46 -31.94 24.43
C PHE A 36 0.39 -31.57 22.95
N ILE A 37 0.16 -32.55 22.07
CA ILE A 37 -0.04 -32.29 20.63
C ILE A 37 -1.25 -31.39 20.39
N ILE A 38 -2.37 -31.65 21.08
CA ILE A 38 -3.57 -30.80 20.99
C ILE A 38 -3.26 -29.38 21.46
N ALA A 39 -2.52 -29.20 22.56
CA ALA A 39 -2.13 -27.89 23.06
C ALA A 39 -1.25 -27.13 22.06
N ILE A 40 -0.29 -27.80 21.41
CA ILE A 40 0.51 -27.20 20.35
C ILE A 40 -0.36 -26.78 19.17
N LEU A 41 -1.25 -27.66 18.69
CA LEU A 41 -2.15 -27.35 17.57
C LEU A 41 -3.08 -26.17 17.89
N LEU A 42 -3.59 -26.08 19.11
CA LEU A 42 -4.39 -24.95 19.55
C LEU A 42 -3.56 -23.66 19.60
N ALA A 43 -2.35 -23.72 20.16
CA ALA A 43 -1.45 -22.57 20.23
C ALA A 43 -1.06 -22.05 18.83
N THR A 44 -0.73 -22.95 17.89
CA THR A 44 -0.39 -22.56 16.52
C THR A 44 -1.58 -22.03 15.75
N THR A 45 -2.79 -22.58 15.97
CA THR A 45 -4.03 -22.07 15.36
C THR A 45 -4.36 -20.67 15.86
N ILE A 46 -4.29 -20.43 17.17
CA ILE A 46 -4.51 -19.11 17.77
C ILE A 46 -3.48 -18.10 17.26
N PHE A 47 -2.20 -18.50 17.24
CA PHE A 47 -1.13 -17.66 16.71
C PHE A 47 -1.33 -17.32 15.23
N GLY A 48 -1.71 -18.30 14.41
CA GLY A 48 -2.03 -18.09 12.99
C GLY A 48 -3.19 -17.11 12.79
N ALA A 49 -4.27 -17.26 13.57
CA ALA A 49 -5.40 -16.34 13.54
C ALA A 49 -4.99 -14.91 13.97
N TYR A 50 -4.18 -14.78 15.03
CA TYR A 50 -3.66 -13.49 15.48
C TYR A 50 -2.82 -12.80 14.39
N GLN A 51 -1.89 -13.54 13.78
CA GLN A 51 -1.03 -13.02 12.70
C GLN A 51 -1.84 -12.61 11.46
N TYR A 52 -2.87 -13.38 11.10
CA TYR A 52 -3.77 -13.05 9.99
C TYR A 52 -4.54 -11.75 10.24
N ASN A 53 -5.10 -11.58 11.45
CA ASN A 53 -5.79 -10.34 11.83
C ASN A 53 -4.83 -9.14 11.80
N ARG A 54 -3.60 -9.31 12.26
CA ARG A 54 -2.59 -8.25 12.23
C ARG A 54 -2.18 -7.87 10.80
N ALA A 55 -2.00 -8.87 9.93
CA ALA A 55 -1.67 -8.64 8.52
C ALA A 55 -2.79 -7.89 7.79
N THR A 56 -4.06 -8.28 8.00
CA THR A 56 -5.21 -7.60 7.40
C THR A 56 -5.38 -6.18 7.92
N MET A 57 -5.13 -5.93 9.21
CA MET A 57 -5.15 -4.59 9.79
C MET A 57 -4.07 -3.69 9.17
N LEU A 58 -2.82 -4.17 9.07
CA LEU A 58 -1.72 -3.42 8.46
C LEU A 58 -2.00 -3.14 6.99
N ARG A 59 -2.57 -4.11 6.27
CA ARG A 59 -2.97 -3.94 4.87
C ARG A 59 -4.00 -2.82 4.70
N ARG A 60 -5.04 -2.79 5.53
CA ARG A 60 -6.04 -1.70 5.50
C ARG A 60 -5.41 -0.34 5.77
N GLN A 61 -4.42 -0.26 6.66
CA GLN A 61 -3.70 0.98 6.92
C GLN A 61 -2.89 1.45 5.71
N LEU A 62 -2.24 0.52 4.99
CA LEU A 62 -1.56 0.81 3.73
C LEU A 62 -2.54 1.27 2.65
N ASP A 63 -3.63 0.54 2.44
CA ASP A 63 -4.66 0.93 1.46
C ASP A 63 -5.22 2.32 1.76
N ASN A 64 -5.45 2.65 3.04
CA ASN A 64 -5.88 3.99 3.45
C ASN A 64 -4.81 5.06 3.20
N ALA A 65 -3.53 4.73 3.38
CA ALA A 65 -2.43 5.65 3.08
C ALA A 65 -2.33 5.92 1.58
N TYR A 66 -2.45 4.88 0.74
CA TYR A 66 -2.49 5.02 -0.72
C TYR A 66 -3.72 5.78 -1.20
N ASN A 67 -4.90 5.51 -0.63
CA ASN A 67 -6.12 6.27 -0.93
C ASN A 67 -5.95 7.76 -0.60
N ARG A 68 -5.35 8.08 0.56
CA ARG A 68 -5.07 9.47 0.94
C ARG A 68 -4.09 10.12 -0.03
N ALA A 69 -2.96 9.48 -0.31
CA ALA A 69 -1.97 9.98 -1.25
C ALA A 69 -2.60 10.18 -2.65
N PHE A 70 -3.40 9.23 -3.13
CA PHE A 70 -4.06 9.34 -4.41
C PHE A 70 -5.05 10.51 -4.44
N HIS A 71 -5.86 10.69 -3.39
CA HIS A 71 -6.77 11.84 -3.26
C HIS A 71 -6.02 13.18 -3.24
N GLU A 72 -4.91 13.27 -2.51
CA GLU A 72 -4.04 14.45 -2.49
C GLU A 72 -3.46 14.75 -3.88
N LEU A 73 -3.00 13.71 -4.60
CA LEU A 73 -2.53 13.83 -5.99
C LEU A 73 -3.61 14.42 -6.91
N VAL A 74 -4.84 13.91 -6.84
CA VAL A 74 -5.97 14.44 -7.63
C VAL A 74 -6.16 15.93 -7.34
N GLY A 75 -6.18 16.32 -6.05
CA GLY A 75 -6.33 17.72 -5.66
C GLY A 75 -5.20 18.62 -6.17
N TYR A 76 -3.94 18.17 -6.08
CA TYR A 76 -2.81 18.92 -6.61
C TYR A 76 -2.88 19.10 -8.13
N VAL A 77 -3.26 18.06 -8.88
CA VAL A 77 -3.42 18.14 -10.34
C VAL A 77 -4.56 19.09 -10.72
N GLN A 78 -5.67 19.08 -9.99
CA GLN A 78 -6.77 20.03 -10.17
C GLN A 78 -6.34 21.48 -9.91
N ASN A 79 -5.56 21.72 -8.86
CA ASN A 79 -5.00 23.05 -8.58
C ASN A 79 -4.05 23.50 -9.70
N VAL A 80 -3.19 22.60 -10.19
CA VAL A 80 -2.31 22.87 -11.33
C VAL A 80 -3.13 23.26 -12.57
N GLU A 81 -4.17 22.49 -12.92
CA GLU A 81 -5.06 22.80 -14.04
C GLU A 81 -5.67 24.21 -13.89
N LEU A 82 -6.27 24.49 -12.74
CA LEU A 82 -6.95 25.75 -12.46
C LEU A 82 -6.00 26.95 -12.55
N MET A 83 -4.79 26.79 -12.01
CA MET A 83 -3.78 27.85 -12.04
C MET A 83 -3.18 28.03 -13.44
N LEU A 84 -2.96 26.95 -14.19
CA LEU A 84 -2.57 27.03 -15.60
C LEU A 84 -3.65 27.75 -16.44
N MET A 85 -4.93 27.51 -16.15
CA MET A 85 -6.05 28.21 -16.80
C MET A 85 -5.96 29.71 -16.52
N LYS A 86 -5.84 30.08 -15.23
CA LYS A 86 -5.72 31.48 -14.79
C LYS A 86 -4.52 32.18 -15.42
N ALA A 87 -3.36 31.53 -15.43
CA ALA A 87 -2.11 32.03 -16.02
C ALA A 87 -2.26 32.33 -17.51
N ARG A 88 -3.08 31.56 -18.24
CA ARG A 88 -3.36 31.77 -19.67
C ARG A 88 -4.36 32.89 -19.93
N MET A 89 -5.30 33.13 -19.01
CA MET A 89 -6.37 34.11 -19.19
C MET A 89 -5.99 35.52 -18.72
N THR A 90 -5.02 35.65 -17.83
CA THR A 90 -4.57 36.95 -17.33
C THR A 90 -3.72 37.69 -18.36
N SER A 91 -3.90 39.01 -18.44
CA SER A 91 -3.03 39.91 -19.22
C SER A 91 -1.92 40.55 -18.38
N SER A 92 -1.89 40.28 -17.06
CA SER A 92 -0.88 40.82 -16.14
C SER A 92 0.27 39.85 -15.98
N ASN A 93 1.45 40.23 -16.49
CA ASN A 93 2.66 39.41 -16.39
C ASN A 93 3.03 39.06 -14.94
N GLN A 94 2.87 40.02 -14.02
CA GLN A 94 3.17 39.80 -12.60
C GLN A 94 2.23 38.76 -11.99
N LEU A 95 0.93 38.86 -12.28
CA LEU A 95 -0.04 37.87 -11.80
C LEU A 95 0.23 36.48 -12.42
N THR A 96 0.66 36.44 -13.68
CA THR A 96 1.06 35.18 -14.33
C THR A 96 2.25 34.55 -13.62
N ALA A 97 3.26 35.33 -13.27
CA ALA A 97 4.46 34.85 -12.58
C ALA A 97 4.15 34.35 -11.16
N GLU A 98 3.32 35.09 -10.41
CA GLU A 98 2.84 34.65 -9.09
C GLU A 98 2.06 33.33 -9.20
N THR A 99 1.12 33.25 -10.15
CA THR A 99 0.33 32.04 -10.39
C THR A 99 1.23 30.85 -10.76
N LEU A 100 2.26 31.07 -11.57
CA LEU A 100 3.18 30.00 -11.97
C LEU A 100 4.09 29.55 -10.82
N ASN A 101 4.48 30.43 -9.90
CA ASN A 101 5.17 29.98 -8.68
C ASN A 101 4.30 29.03 -7.84
N ASP A 102 2.99 29.30 -7.78
CA ASP A 102 2.05 28.39 -7.12
C ASP A 102 1.94 27.06 -7.89
N VAL A 103 1.83 27.10 -9.22
CA VAL A 103 1.84 25.90 -10.08
C VAL A 103 3.06 25.03 -9.81
N TRP A 104 4.26 25.62 -9.72
CA TRP A 104 5.49 24.88 -9.42
C TRP A 104 5.41 24.13 -8.09
N ARG A 105 4.87 24.79 -7.04
CA ARG A 105 4.71 24.19 -5.71
C ARG A 105 3.72 23.04 -5.73
N GLU A 106 2.55 23.23 -6.34
CA GLU A 106 1.52 22.20 -6.46
C GLU A 106 2.02 21.00 -7.30
N ALA A 107 2.71 21.25 -8.42
CA ALA A 107 3.29 20.19 -9.24
C ALA A 107 4.39 19.39 -8.52
N SER A 108 5.20 20.07 -7.70
CA SER A 108 6.21 19.42 -6.86
C SER A 108 5.57 18.54 -5.79
N ALA A 109 4.49 19.03 -5.15
CA ALA A 109 3.72 18.26 -4.18
C ALA A 109 3.01 17.05 -4.83
N ALA A 110 2.43 17.22 -6.01
CA ALA A 110 1.87 16.15 -6.82
C ALA A 110 2.93 15.08 -7.11
N SER A 111 4.13 15.47 -7.53
CA SER A 111 5.22 14.53 -7.84
C SER A 111 5.65 13.73 -6.61
N GLY A 112 5.81 14.38 -5.45
CA GLY A 112 6.13 13.68 -4.20
C GLY A 112 5.02 12.74 -3.71
N THR A 113 3.76 13.06 -4.02
CA THR A 113 2.61 12.23 -3.64
C THR A 113 2.45 11.04 -4.60
N LEU A 114 2.64 11.27 -5.90
CA LEU A 114 2.66 10.24 -6.93
C LEU A 114 3.70 9.16 -6.63
N ALA A 115 4.90 9.55 -6.19
CA ALA A 115 5.98 8.63 -5.83
C ALA A 115 5.68 7.74 -4.61
N GLN A 116 4.63 8.03 -3.84
CA GLN A 116 4.21 7.19 -2.70
C GLN A 116 3.21 6.11 -3.12
N LEU A 117 2.64 6.21 -4.33
CA LEU A 117 1.67 5.25 -4.82
C LEU A 117 2.37 3.96 -5.24
N PRO A 118 1.74 2.79 -5.04
CA PRO A 118 2.29 1.52 -5.48
C PRO A 118 1.98 1.35 -6.97
N ILE A 119 2.54 2.23 -7.81
CA ILE A 119 2.35 2.25 -9.25
C ILE A 119 3.71 2.28 -9.96
N SER A 120 3.89 1.49 -11.02
CA SER A 120 5.11 1.42 -11.81
C SER A 120 5.35 2.72 -12.57
N THR A 121 6.63 3.13 -12.63
CA THR A 121 7.09 4.33 -13.34
C THR A 121 6.67 4.35 -14.81
N GLY A 122 6.45 3.20 -15.45
CA GLY A 122 5.98 3.10 -16.83
C GLY A 122 4.54 3.62 -17.02
N VAL A 123 3.63 3.23 -16.13
CA VAL A 123 2.19 3.59 -16.19
C VAL A 123 2.00 5.07 -15.86
N ILE A 124 2.77 5.60 -14.92
CA ILE A 124 2.70 7.01 -14.52
C ILE A 124 3.74 7.92 -15.20
N SER A 125 4.55 7.39 -16.13
CA SER A 125 5.65 8.12 -16.78
C SER A 125 5.18 9.43 -17.42
N ASN A 126 3.99 9.41 -18.03
CA ASN A 126 3.43 10.60 -18.67
C ASN A 126 3.01 11.65 -17.65
N THR A 127 2.51 11.23 -16.49
CA THR A 127 2.16 12.11 -15.37
C THR A 127 3.42 12.75 -14.78
N GLU A 128 4.48 11.96 -14.51
CA GLU A 128 5.75 12.48 -14.01
C GLU A 128 6.38 13.49 -14.99
N LYS A 129 6.40 13.15 -16.28
CA LYS A 129 6.90 14.05 -17.34
C LYS A 129 6.11 15.36 -17.38
N PHE A 130 4.79 15.26 -17.27
CA PHE A 130 3.93 16.44 -17.23
C PHE A 130 4.24 17.32 -16.01
N LEU A 131 4.27 16.76 -14.80
CA LEU A 131 4.57 17.51 -13.57
C LEU A 131 5.96 18.15 -13.61
N THR A 132 6.94 17.47 -14.22
CA THR A 132 8.28 18.01 -14.47
C THR A 132 8.24 19.19 -15.43
N GLN A 133 7.58 19.05 -16.59
CA GLN A 133 7.46 20.14 -17.58
C GLN A 133 6.74 21.37 -17.01
N VAL A 134 5.67 21.15 -16.24
CA VAL A 134 4.93 22.19 -15.53
C VAL A 134 5.86 22.92 -14.55
N SER A 135 6.62 22.17 -13.76
CA SER A 135 7.55 22.73 -12.78
C SER A 135 8.65 23.57 -13.44
N ASP A 136 9.28 23.06 -14.49
CA ASP A 136 10.38 23.72 -15.19
C ASP A 136 9.93 24.98 -15.92
N LEU A 137 8.79 24.92 -16.63
CA LEU A 137 8.23 26.08 -17.31
C LEU A 137 7.87 27.18 -16.32
N SER A 138 7.20 26.80 -15.24
CA SER A 138 6.76 27.73 -14.20
C SER A 138 7.93 28.48 -13.57
N LYS A 139 8.98 27.74 -13.20
CA LYS A 139 10.21 28.32 -12.65
C LYS A 139 10.92 29.24 -13.66
N THR A 140 10.92 28.84 -14.93
CA THR A 140 11.52 29.64 -16.02
C THR A 140 10.81 30.98 -16.20
N ILE A 141 9.47 30.96 -16.30
CA ILE A 141 8.67 32.17 -16.48
C ILE A 141 8.72 33.06 -15.24
N ALA A 142 8.62 32.48 -14.05
CA ALA A 142 8.74 33.24 -12.80
C ALA A 142 10.09 33.99 -12.74
N LYS A 143 11.20 33.33 -13.10
CA LYS A 143 12.52 33.97 -13.18
C LYS A 143 12.55 35.06 -14.25
N GLN A 144 12.01 34.82 -15.45
CA GLN A 144 11.95 35.83 -16.51
C GLN A 144 11.19 37.09 -16.08
N ASN A 145 10.08 36.92 -15.35
CA ASN A 145 9.29 38.04 -14.87
C ASN A 145 10.06 38.92 -13.88
N THR A 146 10.89 38.34 -12.99
CA THR A 146 11.78 39.13 -12.11
C THR A 146 12.79 39.98 -12.88
N LEU A 147 13.06 39.62 -14.14
CA LEU A 147 13.94 40.35 -15.05
C LEU A 147 13.16 41.30 -15.99
N GLY A 148 11.84 41.45 -15.78
CA GLY A 148 10.97 42.28 -16.61
C GLY A 148 10.67 41.70 -18.00
N MET A 149 10.98 40.42 -18.23
CA MET A 149 10.70 39.74 -19.50
C MET A 149 9.30 39.14 -19.52
N GLU A 150 8.62 39.28 -20.65
CA GLU A 150 7.29 38.71 -20.88
C GLU A 150 7.39 37.25 -21.38
N ILE A 151 6.27 36.54 -21.26
CA ILE A 151 6.13 35.17 -21.82
C ILE A 151 6.17 35.26 -23.34
N ASN A 152 7.04 34.46 -23.96
CA ASN A 152 7.12 34.41 -25.42
C ASN A 152 6.08 33.45 -26.02
N GLU A 153 5.93 33.48 -27.35
CA GLU A 153 4.91 32.68 -28.05
C GLU A 153 5.10 31.17 -27.86
N GLU A 154 6.34 30.67 -27.80
CA GLU A 154 6.65 29.25 -27.57
C GLU A 154 6.21 28.83 -26.16
N GLN A 155 6.52 29.65 -25.15
CA GLN A 155 6.12 29.40 -23.78
C GLN A 155 4.60 29.46 -23.62
N ALA A 156 3.92 30.39 -24.29
CA ALA A 156 2.46 30.46 -24.31
C ALA A 156 1.84 29.20 -24.95
N LYS A 157 2.43 28.68 -26.04
CA LYS A 157 2.01 27.41 -26.66
C LYS A 157 2.23 26.22 -25.73
N THR A 158 3.39 26.15 -25.07
CA THR A 158 3.69 25.10 -24.09
C THR A 158 2.70 25.17 -22.92
N LEU A 159 2.42 26.35 -22.38
CA LEU A 159 1.45 26.56 -21.32
C LEU A 159 0.05 26.07 -21.72
N ALA A 160 -0.38 26.33 -22.95
CA ALA A 160 -1.64 25.82 -23.50
C ALA A 160 -1.66 24.29 -23.63
N SER A 161 -0.55 23.68 -24.05
CA SER A 161 -0.40 22.22 -24.15
C SER A 161 -0.47 21.55 -22.78
N LEU A 162 0.24 22.11 -21.80
CA LEU A 162 0.25 21.62 -20.41
C LEU A 162 -1.15 21.71 -19.79
N HIS A 163 -1.86 22.83 -19.97
CA HIS A 163 -3.25 22.95 -19.55
C HIS A 163 -4.17 21.91 -20.22
N LYS A 164 -4.00 21.65 -21.51
CA LYS A 164 -4.80 20.62 -22.20
C LYS A 164 -4.52 19.23 -21.63
N PHE A 165 -3.25 18.93 -21.34
CA PHE A 165 -2.87 17.67 -20.72
C PHE A 165 -3.41 17.54 -19.31
N SER A 166 -3.37 18.60 -18.49
CA SER A 166 -3.88 18.57 -17.11
C SER A 166 -5.36 18.24 -17.06
N VAL A 167 -6.17 18.79 -17.98
CA VAL A 167 -7.59 18.43 -18.11
C VAL A 167 -7.78 16.94 -18.43
N SER A 168 -6.98 16.40 -19.35
CA SER A 168 -7.04 14.96 -19.69
C SER A 168 -6.63 14.09 -18.51
N LEU A 169 -5.57 14.49 -17.80
CA LEU A 169 -5.05 13.77 -16.64
C LEU A 169 -6.05 13.79 -15.49
N GLU A 170 -6.68 14.94 -15.20
CA GLU A 170 -7.71 15.06 -14.19
C GLU A 170 -8.87 14.09 -14.46
N ASN A 171 -9.35 14.02 -15.70
CA ASN A 171 -10.42 13.09 -16.06
C ASN A 171 -10.02 11.62 -15.79
N SER A 172 -8.83 11.22 -16.22
CA SER A 172 -8.33 9.87 -15.98
C SER A 172 -8.13 9.56 -14.49
N LEU A 173 -7.64 10.52 -13.71
CA LEU A 173 -7.50 10.38 -12.26
C LEU A 173 -8.86 10.30 -11.56
N SER A 174 -9.85 11.07 -12.02
CA SER A 174 -11.23 11.03 -11.52
C SER A 174 -11.91 9.69 -11.80
N GLU A 175 -11.72 9.13 -13.00
CA GLU A 175 -12.19 7.78 -13.36
C GLU A 175 -11.55 6.72 -12.45
N MET A 176 -10.23 6.74 -12.29
CA MET A 176 -9.53 5.83 -11.39
C MET A 176 -9.98 6.02 -9.93
N HIS A 177 -10.27 7.24 -9.50
CA HIS A 177 -10.81 7.52 -8.17
C HIS A 177 -12.16 6.82 -7.95
N GLN A 178 -13.05 6.87 -8.95
CA GLN A 178 -14.33 6.17 -8.89
C GLN A 178 -14.14 4.65 -8.85
N ASP A 179 -13.20 4.10 -9.62
CA ASP A 179 -12.91 2.67 -9.60
C ASP A 179 -12.35 2.20 -8.24
N LEU A 180 -11.52 3.01 -7.59
CA LEU A 180 -11.03 2.75 -6.24
C LEU A 180 -12.15 2.79 -5.20
N ILE A 181 -13.04 3.79 -5.26
CA ILE A 181 -14.19 3.91 -4.34
C ILE A 181 -15.18 2.76 -4.52
N ASN A 182 -15.47 2.39 -5.77
CA ASN A 182 -16.42 1.33 -6.10
C ASN A 182 -15.85 -0.08 -5.86
N GLY A 183 -14.54 -0.18 -5.59
CA GLY A 183 -13.84 -1.45 -5.37
C GLY A 183 -13.55 -2.22 -6.67
N ASN A 184 -13.72 -1.59 -7.83
CA ASN A 184 -13.32 -2.11 -9.14
C ASN A 184 -11.79 -2.20 -9.24
N LEU A 185 -11.08 -1.25 -8.61
CA LEU A 185 -9.63 -1.24 -8.49
C LEU A 185 -9.21 -1.45 -7.03
N LYS A 186 -8.16 -2.25 -6.81
CA LYS A 186 -7.53 -2.45 -5.50
C LYS A 186 -6.03 -2.28 -5.63
N TRP A 187 -5.42 -1.55 -4.68
CA TRP A 187 -3.97 -1.33 -4.64
C TRP A 187 -3.15 -2.62 -4.60
N GLU A 188 -3.70 -3.70 -4.04
CA GLU A 188 -3.09 -5.04 -4.11
C GLU A 188 -2.82 -5.51 -5.54
N ASN A 189 -3.77 -5.29 -6.45
CA ASN A 189 -3.69 -5.81 -7.80
C ASN A 189 -2.71 -4.96 -8.62
N VAL A 190 -2.78 -3.64 -8.46
CA VAL A 190 -1.85 -2.70 -9.07
C VAL A 190 -0.40 -3.02 -8.67
N ALA A 191 -0.15 -3.23 -7.38
CA ALA A 191 1.18 -3.59 -6.88
C ALA A 191 1.69 -4.98 -7.35
N LYS A 192 0.79 -5.89 -7.75
CA LYS A 192 1.14 -7.26 -8.17
C LYS A 192 1.37 -7.40 -9.66
N GLU A 193 0.54 -6.77 -10.49
CA GLU A 193 0.74 -6.68 -11.95
C GLU A 193 2.15 -6.17 -12.25
N GLU A 194 2.70 -5.34 -11.35
CA GLU A 194 4.05 -4.78 -11.44
C GLU A 194 5.19 -5.69 -11.00
N ALA A 195 4.94 -6.71 -10.17
CA ALA A 195 5.98 -7.65 -9.77
C ALA A 195 6.22 -8.76 -10.82
N GLU A 196 5.30 -8.87 -11.78
CA GLU A 196 5.26 -9.93 -12.80
C GLU A 196 5.69 -9.44 -14.20
N GLU A 197 5.86 -8.13 -14.42
CA GLU A 197 6.48 -7.50 -15.62
C GLU A 197 7.98 -7.21 -15.44
#